data_AF-A0A8T6IXJ0-F1
#
_entry.id   AF-A0A8T6IXJ0-F1
#
_cell.length_a   1.000
_cell.length_b   1.000
_cell.length_c   1.000
_cell.angle_alpha   90.00
_cell.angle_beta   90.00
_cell.angle_gamma   90.00
#
_symmetry.space_group_name_H-M   'P 1'
#
loop_
_entity.id
_entity.type
_entity.pdbx_description
1 polymer ?
#
loop_
_entity_poly.entity_id
_entity_poly.type
_entity_poly.pdbx_seq_one_letter_code
_entity_poly.pdbx_strand_id
1 'polypeptide(L)' 'YLGARNPNLSVSILQRRLKVGGNRAEEILEELEEEGYLTPR' A
#
# COMPACT_ATOMS: atom_id res chain seq x y z
N TYR A 1 -17.36 -2.46 -4.31
CA TYR A 1 -16.15 -1.96 -3.63
C TYR A 1 -15.68 -2.97 -2.59
N LEU A 2 -14.83 -3.90 -3.01
CA LEU A 2 -14.12 -4.82 -2.11
C LEU A 2 -12.71 -4.28 -1.86
N GLY A 3 -12.62 -3.04 -1.35
CA GLY A 3 -11.36 -2.53 -0.86
C GLY A 3 -10.96 -3.36 0.35
N ALA A 4 -9.84 -4.06 0.27
CA ALA A 4 -9.27 -4.78 1.40
C ALA A 4 -9.02 -3.75 2.51
N ARG A 5 -9.92 -3.69 3.49
CA ARG A 5 -9.83 -2.78 4.64
C ARG A 5 -8.69 -3.23 5.54
N ASN A 6 -7.46 -3.00 5.10
CA ASN A 6 -6.27 -3.06 5.92
C ASN A 6 -5.89 -1.62 6.27
N PRO A 7 -6.48 -1.03 7.32
CA PRO A 7 -6.21 0.35 7.75
C PRO A 7 -4.77 0.58 8.24
N ASN A 8 -3.91 -0.42 8.15
CA ASN A 8 -2.53 -0.40 8.66
C ASN A 8 -1.50 -0.76 7.58
N LEU A 9 -1.82 -0.64 6.29
CA LEU A 9 -0.82 -0.85 5.25
C LEU A 9 0.22 0.29 5.31
N SER A 10 1.50 -0.06 5.38
CA SER A 10 2.60 0.90 5.42
C SER A 10 3.74 0.43 4.51
N VAL A 11 4.60 1.35 4.11
CA VAL A 11 5.80 1.09 3.30
C VAL A 11 6.61 -0.07 3.89
N SER A 12 6.85 -0.08 5.20
CA SER A 12 7.62 -1.14 5.87
C SER A 12 6.95 -2.53 5.78
N ILE A 13 5.62 -2.58 5.81
CA ILE A 13 4.86 -3.83 5.64
C ILE A 13 4.96 -4.31 4.19
N LEU A 14 4.85 -3.39 3.22
CA LEU A 14 4.98 -3.70 1.79
C LEU A 14 6.39 -4.20 1.46
N GLN A 15 7.43 -3.54 1.96
CA GLN A 15 8.82 -3.98 1.83
C GLN A 15 9.00 -5.42 2.33
N ARG A 16 8.47 -5.75 3.52
CA ARG A 16 8.64 -7.10 4.11
C ARG A 16 7.84 -8.17 3.39
N ARG A 17 6.61 -7.87 2.99
CA ARG A 17 5.70 -8.85 2.37
C ARG A 17 5.98 -9.07 0.89
N LEU A 18 6.26 -8.00 0.16
CA LEU A 18 6.50 -8.04 -1.28
C LEU A 18 7.99 -8.13 -1.62
N LYS A 19 8.88 -7.99 -0.63
CA LYS A 19 10.34 -8.02 -0.81
C LYS A 19 10.84 -6.98 -1.81
N VAL A 20 10.26 -5.78 -1.74
CA VAL A 20 10.61 -4.63 -2.59
C VAL A 20 11.38 -3.57 -1.78
N GLY A 21 12.09 -2.69 -2.49
CA GLY A 21 12.75 -1.52 -1.89
C GLY A 21 11.77 -0.44 -1.43
N GLY A 22 12.25 0.57 -0.70
CA GLY A 22 11.45 1.70 -0.20
C GLY A 22 10.67 2.44 -1.28
N ASN A 23 11.36 2.94 -2.30
CA ASN A 23 10.72 3.68 -3.39
C ASN A 23 9.60 2.87 -4.06
N ARG A 24 9.85 1.58 -4.32
CA ARG A 24 8.83 0.71 -4.93
C ARG A 24 7.65 0.43 -3.99
N ALA A 25 7.89 0.36 -2.69
CA ALA A 25 6.82 0.22 -1.70
C ALA A 25 5.98 1.50 -1.56
N GLU A 26 6.57 2.68 -1.75
CA GLU A 26 5.84 3.96 -1.82
C GLU A 26 4.98 4.04 -3.08
N GLU A 27 5.54 3.75 -4.25
CA GLU A 27 4.77 3.70 -5.52
C GLU A 27 3.56 2.77 -5.43
N ILE A 28 3.74 1.57 -4.87
CA ILE A 28 2.64 0.61 -4.67
C ILE A 28 1.58 1.18 -3.72
N LEU A 29 1.98 1.92 -2.69
CA LEU A 29 1.04 2.52 -1.74
C LEU A 29 0.20 3.60 -2.45
N GLU A 30 0.83 4.46 -3.24
CA GLU A 30 0.17 5.49 -4.05
C GLU A 30 -0.80 4.87 -5.07
N GLU A 31 -0.37 3.86 -5.83
CA GLU A 31 -1.22 3.12 -6.78
C GLU A 31 -2.47 2.56 -6.08
N LEU A 32 -2.31 1.99 -4.87
CA LEU A 32 -3.42 1.44 -4.10
C LEU A 32 -4.36 2.51 -3.52
N GLU A 33 -3.86 3.71 -3.22
CA GLU A 33 -4.67 4.86 -2.83
C GLU A 33 -5.47 5.41 -4.02
N GLU A 34 -4.83 5.59 -5.18
CA GLU A 34 -5.46 6.07 -6.41
C GLU A 34 -6.58 5.13 -6.90
N GLU A 35 -6.34 3.83 -6.85
CA GLU A 35 -7.33 2.82 -7.23
C GLU A 35 -8.46 2.65 -6.18
N GLY A 36 -8.37 3.35 -5.03
CA GLY A 36 -9.37 3.34 -3.97
C GLY A 36 -9.37 2.06 -3.12
N TYR A 37 -8.27 1.30 -3.14
CA TYR A 37 -8.07 0.16 -2.23
C TYR A 37 -7.68 0.60 -0.83
N LEU A 38 -7.01 1.75 -0.71
CA LEU A 38 -6.64 2.38 0.55
C LEU A 38 -7.41 3.68 0.73
N THR A 39 -7.71 4.00 2.00
CA THR A 39 -8.23 5.32 2.35
C THR A 39 -7.03 6.22 2.61
N PRO A 40 -6.86 7.34 1.89
CA PRO A 40 -5.79 8.29 2.18
C PRO A 40 -5.93 8.76 3.63
N ARG A 41 -4.79 8.87 4.31
CA ARG A 41 -4.72 9.26 5.72
C ARG A 41 -5.06 10.73 5.96
#